data_AF-A0A7U3ZS69-F1
#
_entry.id   AF-A0A7U3ZS69-F1
#
_cell.length_a   1.000
_cell.length_b   1.000
_cell.length_c   1.000
_cell.angle_alpha   90.00
_cell.angle_beta   90.00
_cell.angle_gamma   90.00
#
_symmetry.space_group_name_H-M   'P 1'
#
loop_
_entity.id
_entity.type
_entity.pdbx_description
1 polymer ?
#
loop_
_entity_poly.entity_id
_entity_poly.type
_entity_poly.pdbx_seq_one_letter_code
_entity_poly.pdbx_strand_id
1 'polypeptide(L)'
;MKKLLSVLGATGMITSTAIFAVACQKSEPVVIEKKELSSIITVKDLGKDLKDKQDSTIIAKVIEQNPNTSLQEADLQVSDIKESQDKKFTAKISPSEEGKAKFKGEVSVEFKLFDLEANLIDLKEVIKETKVELPKFQWKEEKILERIVRLNHSAKLDKNDLKIEVDKDKMKAKAFPSEQGKSKYKGSVELTLVALSII
;
A
#
# COMPACT_ATOMS: atom_id res chain seq x y z
N MET A 1 -66.48 -75.67 -14.67
CA MET A 1 -65.69 -74.44 -14.96
C MET A 1 -64.99 -73.98 -13.68
N LYS A 2 -63.76 -73.46 -13.80
CA LYS A 2 -62.85 -72.97 -12.73
C LYS A 2 -61.99 -74.10 -12.11
N LYS A 3 -60.98 -74.58 -12.84
CA LYS A 3 -59.57 -74.12 -12.85
C LYS A 3 -58.92 -74.15 -11.45
N LEU A 4 -58.04 -75.13 -11.23
CA LEU A 4 -56.67 -74.91 -10.77
C LEU A 4 -55.85 -76.18 -11.09
N LEU A 5 -54.88 -75.96 -11.97
CA LEU A 5 -53.99 -76.95 -12.57
C LEU A 5 -52.70 -77.06 -11.74
N SER A 6 -52.11 -78.25 -11.73
CA SER A 6 -50.66 -78.51 -11.62
C SER A 6 -49.98 -78.45 -10.25
N VAL A 7 -50.09 -79.58 -9.58
CA VAL A 7 -49.01 -80.42 -9.00
C VAL A 7 -47.58 -80.14 -9.56
N LEU A 8 -46.65 -79.92 -8.62
CA LEU A 8 -45.31 -80.53 -8.43
C LEU A 8 -44.25 -80.50 -9.56
N GLY A 9 -43.05 -80.03 -9.21
CA GLY A 9 -41.81 -80.32 -9.94
C GLY A 9 -40.63 -79.43 -9.54
N ALA A 10 -39.73 -79.96 -8.71
CA ALA A 10 -38.47 -79.33 -8.31
C ALA A 10 -37.46 -79.23 -9.47
N THR A 11 -36.63 -78.19 -9.49
CA THR A 11 -35.18 -78.27 -9.79
C THR A 11 -34.53 -76.90 -9.53
N GLY A 12 -33.38 -76.93 -8.86
CA GLY A 12 -32.75 -75.77 -8.25
C GLY A 12 -32.11 -74.76 -9.20
N MET A 13 -31.88 -73.57 -8.64
CA MET A 13 -30.76 -72.72 -9.02
C MET A 13 -30.28 -72.04 -7.74
N ILE A 14 -29.05 -72.36 -7.34
CA ILE A 14 -28.32 -71.64 -6.31
C ILE A 14 -27.87 -70.35 -6.98
N THR A 15 -28.59 -69.25 -6.78
CA THR A 15 -28.02 -67.94 -7.09
C THR A 15 -27.15 -67.56 -5.90
N SER A 16 -25.84 -67.72 -6.08
CA SER A 16 -24.87 -67.13 -5.16
C SER A 16 -25.13 -65.63 -5.10
N THR A 17 -25.79 -65.18 -4.04
CA THR A 17 -25.71 -63.78 -3.63
C THR A 17 -24.26 -63.59 -3.19
N ALA A 18 -23.42 -63.10 -4.11
CA ALA A 18 -22.18 -62.50 -3.71
C ALA A 18 -22.57 -61.30 -2.84
N ILE A 19 -22.47 -61.47 -1.52
CA ILE A 19 -22.46 -60.36 -0.59
C ILE A 19 -21.15 -59.65 -0.92
N PHE A 20 -21.20 -58.64 -1.79
CA PHE A 20 -20.12 -57.67 -1.86
C PHE A 20 -20.10 -56.99 -0.49
N ALA A 21 -19.24 -57.45 0.40
CA ALA A 21 -18.76 -56.62 1.46
C ALA A 21 -18.08 -55.44 0.76
N VAL A 22 -18.80 -54.32 0.66
CA VAL A 22 -18.19 -53.03 0.38
C VAL A 22 -17.26 -52.79 1.56
N ALA A 23 -16.01 -53.18 1.41
CA ALA A 23 -14.96 -52.69 2.27
C ALA A 23 -15.03 -51.18 2.13
N CYS A 24 -15.57 -50.50 3.13
CA CYS A 24 -15.18 -49.13 3.40
C CYS A 24 -13.67 -49.18 3.56
N GLN A 25 -12.94 -48.99 2.46
CA GLN A 25 -11.62 -48.38 2.53
C GLN A 25 -11.91 -47.05 3.19
N LYS A 26 -11.73 -47.06 4.51
CA LYS A 26 -11.60 -45.87 5.33
C LYS A 26 -10.37 -45.20 4.75
N SER A 27 -10.55 -44.41 3.70
CA SER A 27 -9.54 -43.52 3.20
C SER A 27 -9.20 -42.69 4.42
N GLU A 28 -8.01 -42.92 4.98
CA GLU A 28 -7.48 -42.02 5.99
C GLU A 28 -7.64 -40.62 5.42
N PRO A 29 -8.26 -39.68 6.17
CA PRO A 29 -8.42 -38.34 5.67
C PRO A 29 -7.03 -37.87 5.26
N VAL A 30 -6.87 -37.46 4.00
CA VAL A 30 -5.64 -36.81 3.54
C VAL A 30 -5.47 -35.60 4.45
N VAL A 31 -4.61 -35.73 5.45
CA VAL A 31 -4.27 -34.63 6.34
C VAL A 31 -3.41 -33.71 5.50
N ILE A 32 -4.05 -32.75 4.82
CA ILE A 32 -3.34 -31.63 4.22
C ILE A 32 -2.76 -30.86 5.40
N GLU A 33 -1.47 -31.03 5.63
CA GLU A 33 -0.77 -30.34 6.71
C GLU A 33 -0.81 -28.83 6.42
N LYS A 34 -1.57 -28.10 7.22
CA LYS A 34 -1.70 -26.64 7.08
C LYS A 34 -0.37 -25.99 7.41
N LYS A 35 0.08 -25.07 6.57
CA LYS A 35 1.30 -24.31 6.81
C LYS A 35 1.05 -23.19 7.83
N GLU A 36 1.98 -22.98 8.75
CA GLU A 36 1.93 -21.86 9.69
C GLU A 36 2.21 -20.55 8.96
N LEU A 37 1.35 -19.53 9.10
CA LEU A 37 1.59 -18.23 8.49
C LEU A 37 2.89 -17.59 9.00
N SER A 38 3.29 -17.86 10.24
CA SER A 38 4.52 -17.33 10.83
C SER A 38 5.82 -17.84 10.19
N SER A 39 5.78 -18.99 9.50
CA SER A 39 6.92 -19.49 8.73
C SER A 39 6.95 -18.98 7.30
N ILE A 40 5.84 -18.41 6.82
CA ILE A 40 5.69 -17.88 5.45
C ILE A 40 5.89 -16.36 5.45
N ILE A 41 5.21 -15.65 6.36
CA ILE A 41 5.31 -14.20 6.55
C ILE A 41 6.47 -13.94 7.50
N THR A 42 7.67 -13.85 6.92
CA THR A 42 8.93 -13.63 7.65
C THR A 42 9.22 -12.13 7.79
N VAL A 43 8.89 -11.33 6.77
CA VAL A 43 8.96 -9.87 6.79
C VAL A 43 7.66 -9.31 7.36
N LYS A 44 7.74 -8.82 8.60
CA LYS A 44 6.61 -8.28 9.37
C LYS A 44 6.53 -6.77 9.35
N ASP A 45 7.63 -6.08 9.09
CA ASP A 45 7.65 -4.64 8.86
C ASP A 45 7.36 -4.37 7.38
N LEU A 46 6.20 -3.79 7.10
CA LEU A 46 5.72 -3.54 5.74
C LEU A 46 6.23 -2.21 5.16
N GLY A 47 6.92 -1.40 5.97
CA GLY A 47 7.49 -0.12 5.58
C GLY A 47 6.67 1.09 6.01
N LYS A 48 6.93 2.24 5.35
CA LYS A 48 6.49 3.58 5.79
C LYS A 48 5.68 4.35 4.75
N ASP A 49 5.21 3.65 3.73
CA ASP A 49 4.67 4.19 2.49
C ASP A 49 3.33 3.56 2.11
N LEU A 50 2.63 2.93 3.07
CA LEU A 50 1.30 2.41 2.80
C LEU A 50 0.33 3.56 2.54
N LYS A 51 -0.47 3.42 1.49
CA LYS A 51 -1.42 4.46 1.05
C LYS A 51 -2.55 4.67 2.05
N ASP A 52 -3.04 3.59 2.63
CA ASP A 52 -4.18 3.58 3.55
C ASP A 52 -4.16 2.33 4.44
N LYS A 53 -5.17 2.21 5.31
CA LYS A 53 -5.35 1.10 6.26
C LYS A 53 -6.29 0.02 5.73
N GLN A 54 -6.58 -0.01 4.42
CA GLN A 54 -7.49 -1.00 3.86
C GLN A 54 -6.83 -2.38 3.84
N ASP A 55 -7.61 -3.43 4.09
CA ASP A 55 -7.13 -4.81 4.14
C ASP A 55 -6.38 -5.20 2.87
N SER A 56 -6.92 -4.84 1.70
CA SER A 56 -6.29 -5.12 0.40
C SER A 56 -4.91 -4.47 0.26
N THR A 57 -4.76 -3.21 0.70
CA THR A 57 -3.48 -2.49 0.68
C THR A 57 -2.46 -3.17 1.59
N ILE A 58 -2.87 -3.57 2.80
CA ILE A 58 -2.00 -4.24 3.77
C ILE A 58 -1.57 -5.61 3.24
N ILE A 59 -2.53 -6.42 2.75
CA ILE A 59 -2.27 -7.78 2.23
C ILE A 59 -1.37 -7.72 0.99
N ALA A 60 -1.64 -6.82 0.05
CA ALA A 60 -0.79 -6.64 -1.13
C ALA A 60 0.66 -6.34 -0.71
N LYS A 61 0.85 -5.48 0.30
CA LYS A 61 2.18 -5.16 0.82
C LYS A 61 2.85 -6.34 1.54
N VAL A 62 2.08 -7.15 2.28
CA VAL A 62 2.59 -8.39 2.89
C VAL A 62 3.13 -9.34 1.83
N ILE A 63 2.39 -9.54 0.73
CA ILE A 63 2.80 -10.41 -0.38
C ILE A 63 4.03 -9.84 -1.10
N GLU A 64 4.05 -8.52 -1.36
CA GLU A 64 5.19 -7.83 -1.97
C GLU A 64 6.48 -8.00 -1.15
N GLN A 65 6.39 -7.86 0.17
CA GLN A 65 7.53 -7.94 1.10
C GLN A 65 7.95 -9.38 1.43
N ASN A 66 7.10 -10.36 1.13
CA ASN A 66 7.41 -11.78 1.28
C ASN A 66 7.36 -12.47 -0.09
N PRO A 67 8.25 -12.08 -1.03
CA PRO A 67 8.31 -12.69 -2.35
C PRO A 67 8.73 -14.15 -2.21
N ASN A 68 8.29 -15.00 -3.15
CA ASN A 68 8.48 -16.47 -3.15
C ASN A 68 7.61 -17.23 -2.14
N THR A 69 6.58 -16.59 -1.60
CA THR A 69 5.54 -17.30 -0.84
C THR A 69 4.41 -17.74 -1.76
N SER A 70 3.68 -18.79 -1.37
CA SER A 70 2.46 -19.23 -2.07
C SER A 70 1.22 -18.48 -1.57
N LEU A 71 1.40 -17.27 -1.04
CA LEU A 71 0.31 -16.46 -0.49
C LEU A 71 -0.50 -15.86 -1.65
N GLN A 72 -1.82 -15.89 -1.50
CA GLN A 72 -2.76 -15.22 -2.38
C GLN A 72 -3.61 -14.28 -1.54
N GLU A 73 -4.04 -13.16 -2.13
CA GLU A 73 -4.85 -12.17 -1.40
C GLU A 73 -6.11 -12.79 -0.81
N ALA A 74 -6.80 -13.64 -1.60
CA ALA A 74 -8.02 -14.32 -1.19
C ALA A 74 -7.83 -15.32 -0.03
N ASP A 75 -6.60 -15.76 0.26
CA ASP A 75 -6.31 -16.69 1.36
C ASP A 75 -6.11 -15.98 2.70
N LEU A 76 -6.07 -14.64 2.71
CA LEU A 76 -5.70 -13.84 3.88
C LEU A 76 -6.80 -12.86 4.23
N GLN A 77 -6.87 -12.51 5.52
CA GLN A 77 -7.69 -11.44 6.04
C GLN A 77 -6.91 -10.64 7.09
N VAL A 78 -7.29 -9.38 7.25
CA VAL A 78 -6.68 -8.47 8.22
C VAL A 78 -7.65 -8.24 9.38
N SER A 79 -7.11 -8.18 10.59
CA SER A 79 -7.87 -7.83 11.79
C SER A 79 -7.02 -6.98 12.74
N ASP A 80 -7.67 -6.47 13.80
CA ASP A 80 -7.00 -5.81 14.94
C ASP A 80 -6.04 -4.66 14.54
N ILE A 81 -6.44 -3.84 13.55
CA ILE A 81 -5.65 -2.67 13.15
C ILE A 81 -5.61 -1.66 14.30
N LYS A 82 -4.43 -1.43 14.88
CA LYS A 82 -4.21 -0.52 16.01
C LYS A 82 -3.15 0.51 15.67
N GLU A 83 -3.38 1.74 16.07
CA GLU A 83 -2.41 2.84 16.00
C GLU A 83 -1.64 2.94 17.32
N SER A 84 -0.32 3.03 17.25
CA SER A 84 0.53 3.37 18.38
C SER A 84 0.93 4.84 18.34
N GLN A 85 1.62 5.29 19.39
CA GLN A 85 2.35 6.56 19.36
C GLN A 85 3.32 6.55 18.15
N ASP A 86 3.54 7.72 17.53
CA ASP A 86 4.38 7.93 16.34
C ASP A 86 3.83 7.47 14.97
N LYS A 87 2.49 7.50 14.80
CA LYS A 87 1.79 7.15 13.54
C LYS A 87 2.17 5.76 12.98
N LYS A 88 2.53 4.84 13.88
CA LYS A 88 2.84 3.45 13.53
C LYS A 88 1.60 2.60 13.76
N PHE A 89 1.37 1.66 12.85
CA PHE A 89 0.23 0.76 12.85
C PHE A 89 0.70 -0.66 13.08
N THR A 90 -0.12 -1.42 13.79
CA THR A 90 0.00 -2.87 13.89
C THR A 90 -1.29 -3.49 13.38
N ALA A 91 -1.19 -4.59 12.67
CA ALA A 91 -2.34 -5.37 12.20
C ALA A 91 -2.03 -6.86 12.36
N LYS A 92 -3.07 -7.68 12.39
CA LYS A 92 -2.96 -9.13 12.42
C LYS A 92 -3.41 -9.72 11.10
N ILE A 93 -2.58 -10.61 10.56
CA ILE A 93 -2.83 -11.38 9.35
C ILE A 93 -3.21 -12.79 9.77
N SER A 94 -4.38 -13.24 9.33
CA SER A 94 -4.88 -14.59 9.57
C SER A 94 -5.45 -15.19 8.28
N PRO A 95 -5.66 -16.52 8.20
CA PRO A 95 -6.30 -17.12 7.04
C PRO A 95 -7.76 -16.67 6.92
N SER A 96 -8.19 -16.31 5.70
CA SER A 96 -9.61 -16.14 5.36
C SER A 96 -10.36 -17.47 5.43
N GLU A 97 -11.67 -17.48 5.17
CA GLU A 97 -12.43 -18.74 5.07
C GLU A 97 -11.85 -19.68 4.00
N GLU A 98 -11.44 -19.14 2.85
CA GLU A 98 -10.78 -19.87 1.78
C GLU A 98 -9.37 -20.34 2.19
N GLY A 99 -8.63 -19.47 2.88
CA GLY A 99 -7.26 -19.74 3.31
C GLY A 99 -7.15 -20.76 4.43
N LYS A 100 -8.20 -20.96 5.25
CA LYS A 100 -8.21 -21.93 6.37
C LYS A 100 -7.93 -23.35 5.96
N ALA A 101 -8.15 -23.72 4.70
CA ALA A 101 -7.81 -25.04 4.17
C ALA A 101 -6.29 -25.23 3.99
N LYS A 102 -5.55 -24.14 3.75
CA LYS A 102 -4.12 -24.13 3.40
C LYS A 102 -3.22 -23.70 4.57
N PHE A 103 -3.71 -22.78 5.39
CA PHE A 103 -2.91 -22.06 6.38
C PHE A 103 -3.52 -22.10 7.78
N LYS A 104 -2.67 -21.89 8.79
CA LYS A 104 -3.05 -21.73 10.21
C LYS A 104 -2.16 -20.69 10.89
N GLY A 105 -2.54 -20.30 12.11
CA GLY A 105 -1.84 -19.30 12.90
C GLY A 105 -2.21 -17.86 12.55
N GLU A 106 -1.59 -16.92 13.25
CA GLU A 106 -1.78 -15.47 13.07
C GLU A 106 -0.40 -14.79 13.12
N VAL A 107 -0.22 -13.76 12.31
CA VAL A 107 1.03 -12.97 12.26
C VAL A 107 0.72 -11.51 12.48
N SER A 108 1.38 -10.91 13.46
CA SER A 108 1.34 -9.46 13.62
C SER A 108 2.35 -8.80 12.68
N VAL A 109 1.87 -7.82 11.93
CA VAL A 109 2.65 -6.99 11.01
C VAL A 109 2.59 -5.54 11.46
N GLU A 110 3.59 -4.77 11.08
CA GLU A 110 3.75 -3.37 11.45
C GLU A 110 3.93 -2.52 10.19
N PHE A 111 3.38 -1.31 10.18
CA PHE A 111 3.50 -0.39 9.04
C PHE A 111 3.33 1.07 9.46
N LYS A 112 3.73 2.00 8.59
CA LYS A 112 3.29 3.40 8.66
C LYS A 112 2.60 3.79 7.37
N LEU A 113 1.62 4.69 7.50
CA LEU A 113 1.05 5.33 6.33
C LEU A 113 2.05 6.31 5.73
N PHE A 114 1.96 6.50 4.42
CA PHE A 114 2.72 7.51 3.72
C PHE A 114 2.38 8.88 4.30
N ASP A 115 3.34 9.46 5.02
CA ASP A 115 3.22 10.82 5.54
C ASP A 115 3.79 11.77 4.49
N LEU A 116 2.90 12.33 3.67
CA LEU A 116 3.30 13.30 2.63
C LEU A 116 4.12 14.43 3.25
N GLU A 117 3.68 14.99 4.38
CA GLU A 117 4.32 16.14 5.04
C GLU A 117 5.73 15.85 5.54
N ALA A 118 5.97 14.62 6.02
CA ALA A 118 7.30 14.15 6.40
C ALA A 118 8.25 14.01 5.19
N ASN A 119 7.72 13.80 3.99
CA ASN A 119 8.48 13.63 2.75
C ASN A 119 8.57 14.91 1.89
N LEU A 120 7.87 15.99 2.27
CA LEU A 120 8.01 17.29 1.62
C LEU A 120 9.37 17.92 1.95
N ILE A 121 10.03 18.46 0.93
CA ILE A 121 11.29 19.19 1.07
C ILE A 121 10.99 20.61 1.55
N ASP A 122 11.67 21.09 2.59
CA ASP A 122 11.50 22.50 3.01
C ASP A 122 12.08 23.42 1.91
N LEU A 123 11.33 24.43 1.48
CA LEU A 123 11.84 25.37 0.47
C LEU A 123 13.16 26.04 0.87
N LYS A 124 13.44 26.20 2.18
CA LYS A 124 14.74 26.71 2.67
C LYS A 124 15.90 25.78 2.38
N GLU A 125 15.65 24.50 2.12
CA GLU A 125 16.68 23.54 1.73
C GLU A 125 17.05 23.65 0.25
N VAL A 126 16.15 24.14 -0.59
CA VAL A 126 16.33 24.20 -2.06
C VAL A 126 16.55 25.62 -2.59
N ILE A 127 15.98 26.64 -1.96
CA ILE A 127 16.22 28.05 -2.29
C ILE A 127 17.29 28.58 -1.33
N LYS A 128 18.55 28.49 -1.74
CA LYS A 128 19.71 28.98 -0.98
C LYS A 128 20.09 30.40 -1.36
N GLU A 129 20.02 30.73 -2.64
CA GLU A 129 20.24 32.07 -3.15
C GLU A 129 18.95 32.87 -3.03
N THR A 130 18.84 33.69 -1.99
CA THR A 130 17.62 34.47 -1.67
C THR A 130 17.69 35.93 -2.11
N LYS A 131 18.85 36.39 -2.60
CA LYS A 131 19.05 37.75 -3.11
C LYS A 131 18.66 37.82 -4.59
N VAL A 132 17.62 38.60 -4.90
CA VAL A 132 17.09 38.76 -6.25
C VAL A 132 17.41 40.15 -6.76
N GLU A 133 18.37 40.22 -7.67
CA GLU A 133 18.77 41.46 -8.35
C GLU A 133 18.01 41.61 -9.67
N LEU A 134 17.13 42.62 -9.74
CA LEU A 134 16.32 42.96 -10.90
C LEU A 134 16.04 44.48 -10.93
N PRO A 135 15.86 45.10 -12.10
CA PRO A 135 15.30 46.45 -12.19
C PRO A 135 13.92 46.54 -11.50
N LYS A 136 13.61 47.64 -10.80
CA LYS A 136 12.36 47.77 -10.02
C LYS A 136 11.08 47.50 -10.83
N PHE A 137 11.05 47.90 -12.11
CA PHE A 137 9.89 47.66 -12.98
C PHE A 137 9.63 46.16 -13.27
N GLN A 138 10.65 45.31 -13.06
CA GLN A 138 10.60 43.86 -13.20
C GLN A 138 10.32 43.14 -11.88
N TRP A 139 10.04 43.84 -10.78
CA TRP A 139 9.62 43.22 -9.52
C TRP A 139 8.16 42.76 -9.61
N LYS A 140 7.92 41.79 -10.50
CA LYS A 140 6.66 41.09 -10.73
C LYS A 140 6.92 39.61 -10.45
N GLU A 141 5.89 38.92 -9.99
CA GLU A 141 5.95 37.50 -9.59
C GLU A 141 6.72 36.63 -10.61
N GLU A 142 6.30 36.61 -11.87
CA GLU A 142 6.94 35.80 -12.92
C GLU A 142 8.45 36.09 -13.07
N LYS A 143 8.86 37.36 -13.03
CA LYS A 143 10.27 37.73 -13.20
C LYS A 143 11.13 37.38 -11.99
N ILE A 144 10.55 37.49 -10.80
CA ILE A 144 11.21 37.05 -9.56
C ILE A 144 11.34 35.52 -9.56
N LEU A 145 10.32 34.79 -9.99
CA LEU A 145 10.36 33.32 -10.15
C LEU A 145 11.40 32.87 -11.17
N GLU A 146 11.38 33.43 -12.38
CA GLU A 146 12.41 33.15 -13.40
C GLU A 146 13.82 33.37 -12.85
N ARG A 147 14.01 34.44 -12.06
CA ARG A 147 15.30 34.77 -11.47
C ARG A 147 15.69 33.79 -10.36
N ILE A 148 14.76 33.41 -9.48
CA ILE A 148 15.05 32.52 -8.35
C ILE A 148 15.40 31.11 -8.82
N VAL A 149 14.66 30.58 -9.81
CA VAL A 149 14.92 29.28 -10.42
C VAL A 149 16.30 29.27 -11.08
N ARG A 150 16.67 30.35 -11.78
CA ARG A 150 18.00 30.48 -12.39
C ARG A 150 19.12 30.51 -11.36
N LEU A 151 18.95 31.27 -10.27
CA LEU A 151 19.95 31.36 -9.21
C LEU A 151 20.13 30.01 -8.49
N ASN A 152 19.05 29.27 -8.30
CA ASN A 152 19.03 27.97 -7.61
C ASN A 152 18.93 26.78 -8.58
N HIS A 153 19.54 26.89 -9.76
CA HIS A 153 19.41 25.90 -10.84
C HIS A 153 19.83 24.47 -10.44
N SER A 154 20.77 24.32 -9.51
CA SER A 154 21.22 23.03 -9.00
C SER A 154 20.12 22.25 -8.27
N ALA A 155 19.13 22.95 -7.71
CA ALA A 155 17.98 22.36 -7.02
C ALA A 155 16.87 21.88 -7.96
N LYS A 156 17.00 22.07 -9.28
CA LYS A 156 16.00 21.68 -10.30
C LYS A 156 14.58 22.15 -9.98
N LEU A 157 14.46 23.36 -9.43
CA LEU A 157 13.16 23.98 -9.13
C LEU A 157 12.38 24.21 -10.43
N ASP A 158 11.08 23.88 -10.41
CA ASP A 158 10.14 24.31 -11.45
C ASP A 158 9.43 25.58 -10.97
N LYS A 159 9.32 26.59 -11.84
CA LYS A 159 8.60 27.83 -11.53
C LYS A 159 7.12 27.57 -11.23
N ASN A 160 6.52 26.54 -11.85
CA ASN A 160 5.11 26.19 -11.65
C ASN A 160 4.87 25.56 -10.27
N ASP A 161 5.90 25.05 -9.60
CA ASP A 161 5.82 24.53 -8.23
C ASP A 161 5.83 25.65 -7.17
N LEU A 162 6.04 26.91 -7.57
CA LEU A 162 6.21 28.03 -6.66
C LEU A 162 5.17 29.14 -6.90
N LYS A 163 4.89 29.89 -5.84
CA LYS A 163 4.13 31.14 -5.87
C LYS A 163 4.91 32.21 -5.09
N ILE A 164 4.82 33.47 -5.53
CA ILE A 164 5.51 34.58 -4.87
C ILE A 164 4.52 35.66 -4.43
N GLU A 165 4.67 36.11 -3.19
CA GLU A 165 4.10 37.38 -2.72
C GLU A 165 5.18 38.46 -2.69
N VAL A 166 4.92 39.61 -3.31
CA VAL A 166 5.91 40.70 -3.44
C VAL A 166 5.49 41.89 -2.59
N ASP A 167 6.36 42.29 -1.66
CA ASP A 167 6.25 43.52 -0.87
C ASP A 167 7.33 44.50 -1.35
N LYS A 168 6.94 45.35 -2.31
CA LYS A 168 7.86 46.28 -2.97
C LYS A 168 8.36 47.36 -2.01
N ASP A 169 7.52 47.77 -1.06
CA ASP A 169 7.84 48.83 -0.09
C ASP A 169 8.90 48.35 0.89
N LYS A 170 8.84 47.07 1.29
CA LYS A 170 9.86 46.44 2.14
C LYS A 170 11.03 45.84 1.37
N MET A 171 11.05 45.95 0.04
CA MET A 171 12.07 45.32 -0.82
C MET A 171 12.20 43.82 -0.55
N LYS A 172 11.07 43.15 -0.31
CA LYS A 172 11.02 41.74 0.04
C LYS A 172 10.05 41.00 -0.86
N ALA A 173 10.29 39.71 -1.02
CA ALA A 173 9.31 38.80 -1.56
C ALA A 173 9.29 37.52 -0.73
N LYS A 174 8.20 36.77 -0.77
CA LYS A 174 8.09 35.49 -0.06
C LYS A 174 7.69 34.41 -1.05
N ALA A 175 8.51 33.37 -1.13
CA ALA A 175 8.26 32.18 -1.93
C ALA A 175 7.59 31.10 -1.07
N PHE A 176 6.58 30.45 -1.62
CA PHE A 176 5.89 29.33 -1.02
C PHE A 176 5.42 28.34 -2.10
N PRO A 177 5.11 27.09 -1.75
CA PRO A 177 4.66 26.10 -2.73
C PRO A 177 3.35 26.53 -3.38
N SER A 178 3.25 26.38 -4.70
CA SER A 178 1.98 26.48 -5.42
C SER A 178 1.09 25.27 -5.11
N GLU A 179 -0.14 25.24 -5.63
CA GLU A 179 -0.99 24.03 -5.50
C GLU A 179 -0.32 22.77 -6.07
N GLN A 180 0.43 22.89 -7.16
CA GLN A 180 1.21 21.79 -7.72
C GLN A 180 2.42 21.45 -6.83
N GLY A 181 3.10 22.48 -6.34
CA GLY A 181 4.29 22.34 -5.51
C GLY A 181 4.03 21.77 -4.11
N LYS A 182 2.81 21.85 -3.57
CA LYS A 182 2.45 21.29 -2.25
C LYS A 182 2.67 19.78 -2.13
N SER A 183 2.76 19.06 -3.24
CA SER A 183 3.10 17.64 -3.27
C SER A 183 4.60 17.36 -3.13
N LYS A 184 5.45 18.39 -3.28
CA LYS A 184 6.92 18.28 -3.30
C LYS A 184 7.58 19.08 -2.19
N TYR A 185 7.04 20.25 -1.87
CA TYR A 185 7.67 21.25 -1.01
C TYR A 185 6.76 21.69 0.13
N LYS A 186 7.39 22.09 1.24
CA LYS A 186 6.74 22.74 2.39
C LYS A 186 7.46 24.02 2.80
N GLY A 187 6.85 24.77 3.71
CA GLY A 187 7.45 25.97 4.30
C GLY A 187 7.40 27.18 3.36
N SER A 188 8.26 28.15 3.64
CA SER A 188 8.38 29.37 2.83
C SER A 188 9.74 30.00 3.00
N VAL A 189 10.17 30.77 2.01
CA VAL A 189 11.48 31.43 1.96
C VAL A 189 11.28 32.91 1.71
N GLU A 190 11.87 33.74 2.58
CA GLU A 190 11.94 35.18 2.34
C GLU A 190 13.09 35.49 1.39
N LEU A 191 12.80 36.32 0.39
CA LEU A 191 13.70 36.80 -0.63
C LEU A 191 13.96 38.29 -0.40
N THR A 192 15.21 38.70 -0.61
CA THR A 192 15.58 40.12 -0.59
C THR A 192 15.65 40.64 -2.03
N LEU A 193 14.87 41.68 -2.32
CA LEU A 193 14.86 42.31 -3.63
C LEU A 193 15.89 43.45 -3.66
N VAL A 194 16.77 43.43 -4.66
CA VAL A 194 17.79 44.47 -4.84
C VAL A 194 17.58 45.11 -6.20
N ALA A 195 17.43 46.43 -6.18
CA ALA A 195 17.17 47.20 -7.38
C ALA A 195 18.48 47.36 -8.14
N LEU A 196 18.53 46.85 -9.37
CA LEU A 196 19.63 47.17 -10.27
C LEU A 196 19.44 48.59 -10.81
N SER A 197 20.47 49.41 -10.68
CA SER A 197 20.56 50.67 -11.40
C SER A 197 20.73 50.37 -12.88
N ILE A 198 19.82 50.90 -13.69
CA ILE A 198 19.97 50.89 -15.14
C ILE A 198 20.89 52.08 -15.44
N ILE A 199 22.11 51.80 -15.90
CA ILE A 199 23.05 52.81 -16.40
C ILE A 199 22.81 52.95 -17.91
#